data_AF-A0AAE3BGA0-F1
#
_entry.id   AF-A0AAE3BGA0-F1
#
_cell.length_a   1.000
_cell.length_b   1.000
_cell.length_c   1.000
_cell.angle_alpha   90.00
_cell.angle_beta   90.00
_cell.angle_gamma   90.00
#
_symmetry.space_group_name_H-M   'P 1'
#
loop_
_entity.id
_entity.type
_entity.pdbx_description
1 polymer ?
#
loop_
_entity_poly.entity_id
_entity_poly.type
_entity_poly.pdbx_seq_one_letter_code
_entity_poly.pdbx_strand_id
1 'polypeptide(L)'
;MPKIKTLLTPLNCLLVLSGALMVNTANAAEACVAGNWQVDNSITDMPSVKYQTEHFAFRWNNNDVNRNDAVAAGQKLEQIWDKFIKQIEFPEPYCKQTVKYKANIHIDPTFGLSGGIAGGGSMGMWIGPASLKDNWGLAHEFTHALQGQTGGFQSSGDNYVGWIWESHANWMTHQLDEFRGTSAHCSEMQVNYSHIYLGSTRNRYCNWQFMEHLKNRFGYGAINDMWAKAPKWGESGQSTADPLSVLRTNMGWSQSEFNDVFGDWAMHNVNWDYVDPDGFDRGRFYRSTYGGYGAVQPNQNNADRLLRTTTLEPVVGASASIRRFSVPFDQAPQQLGYNIVRLIPESGATKITVKFRGMVQSKSAITRFPGLKNDPATMPQPNSDWRWGIVAVGSDGVSRYSELQRGASATVKNFTIRQDDRGIYMVVMGTPSQMQKIKWDQAYYSLYRYPWMADFTGVWPEGSQPGAPNPTANGSRHANGGGWVSNAANVAPTAYVGPYARVIGGTVRDNARIEDRATILSGTVEGRAVVGGLTVLQGNTVVRDNARLHTVFMGPGAFERGIVLSGNAQMRGDAEIRGASASQGVFYGFIDENEVRSNAAGAYLTDAVPEVTAVPVYSTK
;
A
#
# COMPACT_ATOMS: atom_id res chain seq x y z
N MET A 1 59.07 -36.51 -24.21
CA MET A 1 58.16 -36.74 -25.35
C MET A 1 57.54 -38.12 -25.20
N PRO A 2 56.29 -38.40 -25.65
CA PRO A 2 55.25 -37.51 -26.23
C PRO A 2 54.49 -36.71 -25.14
N LYS A 3 53.14 -36.73 -25.01
CA LYS A 3 52.11 -35.82 -25.60
C LYS A 3 51.08 -35.47 -24.49
N ILE A 4 50.46 -34.27 -24.38
CA ILE A 4 49.41 -33.60 -25.21
C ILE A 4 48.11 -34.45 -25.25
N LYS A 5 46.90 -34.02 -24.86
CA LYS A 5 46.26 -32.73 -24.45
C LYS A 5 45.11 -33.05 -23.45
N THR A 6 44.51 -32.11 -22.70
CA THR A 6 43.36 -31.29 -23.14
C THR A 6 43.07 -30.18 -22.10
N LEU A 7 42.70 -28.98 -22.56
CA LEU A 7 42.27 -27.87 -21.70
C LEU A 7 40.77 -27.95 -21.39
N LEU A 8 40.39 -27.57 -20.17
CA LEU A 8 39.06 -27.02 -19.84
C LEU A 8 39.27 -25.88 -18.83
N THR A 9 38.96 -24.66 -19.24
CA THR A 9 39.05 -23.44 -18.42
C THR A 9 37.77 -23.24 -17.61
N PRO A 10 37.83 -22.98 -16.28
CA PRO A 10 36.71 -22.41 -15.58
C PRO A 10 36.60 -20.91 -15.90
N LEU A 11 35.44 -20.48 -16.38
CA LEU A 11 35.14 -19.08 -16.63
C LEU A 11 34.83 -18.38 -15.30
N ASN A 12 35.44 -17.21 -15.06
CA ASN A 12 35.20 -16.43 -13.84
C ASN A 12 33.73 -15.98 -13.75
N CYS A 13 33.03 -16.43 -12.71
CA CYS A 13 31.76 -15.83 -12.29
C CYS A 13 31.86 -15.51 -10.79
N LEU A 14 32.45 -14.37 -10.45
CA LEU A 14 32.35 -13.82 -9.09
C LEU A 14 30.92 -13.32 -8.87
N LEU A 15 30.06 -14.13 -8.25
CA LEU A 15 28.96 -13.56 -7.48
C LEU A 15 29.55 -12.84 -6.27
N VAL A 16 29.34 -11.53 -6.21
CA VAL A 16 29.55 -10.76 -4.99
C VAL A 16 28.38 -11.07 -4.05
N LEU A 17 28.52 -12.10 -3.22
CA LEU A 17 27.65 -12.30 -2.05
C LEU A 17 28.00 -11.26 -0.98
N SER A 18 27.27 -10.15 -0.98
CA SER A 18 27.08 -9.29 0.20
C SER A 18 25.65 -9.40 0.74
N GLY A 19 25.06 -10.59 0.64
CA GLY A 19 23.89 -10.99 1.43
C GLY A 19 24.34 -11.82 2.62
N ALA A 20 24.04 -11.36 3.84
CA ALA A 20 24.19 -12.21 5.01
C ALA A 20 23.28 -13.43 4.86
N LEU A 21 23.83 -14.65 4.95
CA LEU A 21 23.00 -15.84 5.07
C LEU A 21 22.30 -15.82 6.43
N MET A 22 21.10 -15.26 6.47
CA MET A 22 20.13 -15.61 7.51
C MET A 22 19.77 -17.07 7.27
N VAL A 23 20.34 -17.95 8.09
CA VAL A 23 20.09 -19.39 8.01
C VAL A 23 18.65 -19.66 8.44
N ASN A 24 17.81 -20.07 7.49
CA ASN A 24 16.45 -20.53 7.79
C ASN A 24 16.50 -21.72 8.76
N THR A 25 16.12 -21.50 10.02
CA THR A 25 15.57 -22.58 10.86
C THR A 25 14.12 -22.79 10.44
N ALA A 26 13.92 -23.42 9.28
CA ALA A 26 12.61 -23.93 8.89
C ALA A 26 12.24 -25.05 9.87
N ASN A 27 11.49 -24.71 10.92
CA ASN A 27 10.89 -25.72 11.78
C ASN A 27 9.94 -26.54 10.92
N ALA A 28 10.11 -27.85 10.92
CA ALA A 28 9.23 -28.76 10.20
C ALA A 28 7.78 -28.52 10.64
N ALA A 29 6.85 -28.42 9.68
CA ALA A 29 5.44 -28.28 9.98
C ALA A 29 4.97 -29.44 10.87
N GLU A 30 4.21 -29.13 11.91
CA GLU A 30 3.65 -30.15 12.81
C GLU A 30 2.66 -31.00 12.01
N ALA A 31 2.99 -32.27 11.78
CA ALA A 31 2.15 -33.16 10.98
C ALA A 31 0.80 -33.38 11.67
N CYS A 32 -0.28 -32.95 11.01
CA CYS A 32 -1.61 -33.00 11.58
C CYS A 32 -2.09 -34.44 11.80
N VAL A 33 -2.81 -34.64 12.90
CA VAL A 33 -3.44 -35.90 13.25
C VAL A 33 -4.52 -36.20 12.22
N ALA A 34 -4.42 -37.36 11.56
CA ALA A 34 -5.44 -37.85 10.65
C ALA A 34 -6.79 -37.97 11.38
N GLY A 35 -7.86 -37.51 10.75
CA GLY A 35 -9.18 -37.44 11.36
C GLY A 35 -10.30 -37.38 10.35
N ASN A 36 -11.51 -37.72 10.78
CA ASN A 36 -12.69 -37.72 9.93
C ASN A 36 -13.35 -36.34 9.94
N TRP A 37 -13.55 -35.76 8.75
CA TRP A 37 -14.33 -34.54 8.57
C TRP A 37 -15.83 -34.83 8.66
N GLN A 38 -16.48 -34.33 9.71
CA GLN A 38 -17.91 -34.48 9.95
C GLN A 38 -18.64 -33.13 9.98
N VAL A 39 -19.95 -33.17 9.74
CA VAL A 39 -20.82 -32.00 9.90
C VAL A 39 -20.88 -31.61 11.37
N ASP A 40 -20.68 -30.33 11.67
CA ASP A 40 -20.93 -29.80 13.01
C ASP A 40 -22.45 -29.68 13.25
N ASN A 41 -22.97 -30.53 14.13
CA ASN A 41 -24.39 -30.54 14.51
C ASN A 41 -24.69 -29.65 15.73
N SER A 42 -23.69 -28.97 16.30
CA SER A 42 -23.90 -27.96 17.36
C SER A 42 -24.35 -26.60 16.81
N ILE A 43 -24.20 -26.39 15.50
CA ILE A 43 -24.63 -25.20 14.77
C ILE A 43 -26.15 -25.14 14.70
N THR A 44 -26.73 -24.20 15.45
CA THR A 44 -28.18 -24.01 15.62
C THR A 44 -28.70 -22.74 14.94
N ASP A 45 -27.79 -21.84 14.53
CA ASP A 45 -28.05 -20.59 13.79
C ASP A 45 -28.07 -20.79 12.25
N MET A 46 -27.84 -22.01 11.77
CA MET A 46 -27.85 -22.36 10.35
C MET A 46 -28.81 -23.53 10.06
N PRO A 47 -29.43 -23.57 8.86
CA PRO A 47 -30.37 -24.62 8.51
C PRO A 47 -29.71 -26.00 8.30
N SER A 48 -30.56 -27.01 8.08
CA SER A 48 -30.13 -28.38 7.80
C SER A 48 -29.20 -28.45 6.58
N VAL A 49 -28.17 -29.31 6.64
CA VAL A 49 -27.31 -29.61 5.49
C VAL A 49 -28.13 -30.21 4.34
N LYS A 50 -27.92 -29.71 3.11
CA LYS A 50 -28.58 -30.15 1.87
C LYS A 50 -27.61 -30.73 0.82
N TYR A 51 -26.32 -30.45 0.98
CA TYR A 51 -25.21 -30.94 0.17
C TYR A 51 -23.91 -30.87 0.99
N GLN A 52 -22.94 -31.75 0.72
CA GLN A 52 -21.64 -31.74 1.37
C GLN A 52 -20.58 -32.33 0.46
N THR A 53 -19.33 -31.91 0.68
CA THR A 53 -18.12 -32.47 0.06
C THR A 53 -17.26 -33.13 1.17
N GLU A 54 -15.95 -33.25 1.00
CA GLU A 54 -15.06 -33.76 2.06
C GLU A 54 -14.96 -32.74 3.21
N HIS A 55 -14.61 -31.49 2.89
CA HIS A 55 -14.31 -30.43 3.86
C HIS A 55 -15.45 -29.42 4.08
N PHE A 56 -16.52 -29.44 3.27
CA PHE A 56 -17.59 -28.43 3.30
C PHE A 56 -18.99 -29.01 3.48
N ALA A 57 -19.84 -28.28 4.23
CA ALA A 57 -21.22 -28.64 4.53
C ALA A 57 -22.18 -27.49 4.16
N PHE A 58 -22.95 -27.65 3.09
CA PHE A 58 -23.82 -26.63 2.52
C PHE A 58 -25.23 -26.71 3.11
N ARG A 59 -25.74 -25.56 3.56
CA ARG A 59 -26.95 -25.39 4.36
C ARG A 59 -27.82 -24.30 3.75
N TRP A 60 -29.09 -24.60 3.48
CA TRP A 60 -30.07 -23.61 3.02
C TRP A 60 -31.51 -24.07 3.31
N ASN A 61 -32.46 -23.14 3.31
CA ASN A 61 -33.88 -23.45 3.60
C ASN A 61 -34.68 -23.83 2.35
N ASN A 62 -34.62 -23.00 1.29
CA ASN A 62 -35.58 -23.01 0.18
C ASN A 62 -35.04 -23.59 -1.14
N ASN A 63 -35.90 -23.71 -2.15
CA ASN A 63 -35.51 -24.09 -3.51
C ASN A 63 -34.83 -22.96 -4.32
N ASP A 64 -34.66 -21.77 -3.72
CA ASP A 64 -34.04 -20.60 -4.38
C ASP A 64 -32.53 -20.77 -4.63
N VAL A 65 -31.92 -21.82 -4.05
CA VAL A 65 -30.55 -22.24 -4.32
C VAL A 65 -30.53 -23.21 -5.50
N ASN A 66 -29.92 -22.80 -6.62
CA ASN A 66 -29.63 -23.70 -7.72
C ASN A 66 -28.62 -24.77 -7.27
N ARG A 67 -29.06 -26.02 -7.20
CA ARG A 67 -28.23 -27.15 -6.72
C ARG A 67 -26.98 -27.37 -7.56
N ASN A 68 -27.01 -27.08 -8.87
CA ASN A 68 -25.83 -27.23 -9.72
C ASN A 68 -24.76 -26.17 -9.39
N ASP A 69 -25.19 -24.95 -9.09
CA ASP A 69 -24.31 -23.86 -8.68
C ASP A 69 -23.67 -24.17 -7.31
N ALA A 70 -24.43 -24.73 -6.36
CA ALA A 70 -23.90 -25.18 -5.07
C ALA A 70 -22.93 -26.38 -5.21
N VAL A 71 -23.19 -27.32 -6.12
CA VAL A 71 -22.28 -28.44 -6.41
C VAL A 71 -20.96 -27.94 -7.01
N ALA A 72 -21.03 -27.02 -7.97
CA ALA A 72 -19.85 -26.39 -8.58
C ALA A 72 -19.04 -25.59 -7.55
N ALA A 73 -19.70 -24.80 -6.70
CA ALA A 73 -19.05 -24.09 -5.59
C ALA A 73 -18.33 -25.05 -4.64
N GLY A 74 -18.93 -26.20 -4.31
CA GLY A 74 -18.30 -27.24 -3.50
C GLY A 74 -17.05 -27.84 -4.16
N GLN A 75 -17.13 -28.18 -5.44
CA GLN A 75 -15.96 -28.66 -6.20
C GLN A 75 -14.83 -27.61 -6.24
N LYS A 76 -15.19 -26.33 -6.39
CA LYS A 76 -14.24 -25.23 -6.37
C LYS A 76 -13.60 -25.04 -4.98
N LEU A 77 -14.40 -25.10 -3.92
CA LEU A 77 -13.90 -24.98 -2.55
C LEU A 77 -12.96 -26.13 -2.16
N GLU A 78 -13.14 -27.35 -2.65
CA GLU A 78 -12.16 -28.44 -2.48
C GLU A 78 -10.83 -28.16 -3.23
N GLN A 79 -10.87 -27.57 -4.43
CA GLN A 79 -9.65 -27.13 -5.12
C GLN A 79 -8.92 -26.00 -4.38
N ILE A 80 -9.68 -25.09 -3.76
CA ILE A 80 -9.15 -24.02 -2.92
C ILE A 80 -8.53 -24.61 -1.64
N TRP A 81 -9.19 -25.58 -1.00
CA TRP A 81 -8.65 -26.33 0.13
C TRP A 81 -7.31 -26.99 -0.20
N ASP A 82 -7.23 -27.70 -1.34
CA ASP A 82 -6.00 -28.32 -1.82
C ASP A 82 -4.89 -27.30 -2.04
N LYS A 83 -5.19 -26.12 -2.59
CA LYS A 83 -4.19 -25.05 -2.73
C LYS A 83 -3.74 -24.55 -1.35
N PHE A 84 -4.67 -24.19 -0.48
CA PHE A 84 -4.40 -23.46 0.75
C PHE A 84 -3.75 -24.34 1.83
N ILE A 85 -4.21 -25.58 1.99
CA ILE A 85 -3.73 -26.48 3.04
C ILE A 85 -2.59 -27.37 2.55
N LYS A 86 -2.62 -27.87 1.30
CA LYS A 86 -1.62 -28.84 0.81
C LYS A 86 -0.45 -28.25 0.01
N GLN A 87 -0.60 -27.05 -0.58
CA GLN A 87 0.48 -26.40 -1.37
C GLN A 87 1.05 -25.15 -0.72
N ILE A 88 0.20 -24.33 -0.11
CA ILE A 88 0.61 -23.14 0.66
C ILE A 88 0.97 -23.52 2.11
N GLU A 89 0.52 -24.68 2.59
CA GLU A 89 0.74 -25.17 3.96
C GLU A 89 0.20 -24.21 5.04
N PHE A 90 -0.92 -23.52 4.75
CA PHE A 90 -1.61 -22.71 5.75
C PHE A 90 -2.15 -23.62 6.87
N PRO A 91 -2.12 -23.21 8.15
CA PRO A 91 -2.43 -24.08 9.28
C PRO A 91 -3.79 -24.81 9.14
N GLU A 92 -3.75 -26.15 9.18
CA GLU A 92 -4.95 -26.97 9.04
C GLU A 92 -5.90 -26.77 10.26
N PRO A 93 -7.18 -26.46 10.03
CA PRO A 93 -8.20 -26.48 11.08
C PRO A 93 -8.25 -27.83 11.80
N TYR A 94 -8.34 -27.81 13.13
CA TYR A 94 -8.39 -29.03 13.95
C TYR A 94 -7.17 -29.97 13.75
N CYS A 95 -6.00 -29.43 13.40
CA CYS A 95 -4.76 -30.19 13.16
C CYS A 95 -4.43 -31.22 14.25
N LYS A 96 -4.72 -30.93 15.53
CA LYS A 96 -4.43 -31.80 16.68
C LYS A 96 -5.59 -32.71 17.11
N GLN A 97 -6.67 -32.79 16.32
CA GLN A 97 -7.90 -33.52 16.66
C GLN A 97 -8.19 -34.62 15.62
N THR A 98 -8.63 -35.79 16.09
CA THR A 98 -9.13 -36.90 15.24
C THR A 98 -10.56 -36.68 14.75
N VAL A 99 -11.31 -35.79 15.43
CA VAL A 99 -12.61 -35.28 15.00
C VAL A 99 -12.36 -33.92 14.38
N LYS A 100 -12.73 -33.74 13.11
CA LYS A 100 -12.57 -32.48 12.38
C LYS A 100 -13.94 -32.02 11.86
N TYR A 101 -14.20 -30.71 11.84
CA TYR A 101 -15.50 -30.18 11.45
C TYR A 101 -15.48 -29.49 10.09
N LYS A 102 -16.41 -29.88 9.22
CA LYS A 102 -16.57 -29.28 7.89
C LYS A 102 -16.91 -27.80 8.01
N ALA A 103 -16.36 -26.98 7.11
CA ALA A 103 -16.73 -25.58 6.99
C ALA A 103 -18.20 -25.45 6.57
N ASN A 104 -18.96 -24.64 7.30
CA ASN A 104 -20.39 -24.47 7.11
C ASN A 104 -20.66 -23.40 6.06
N ILE A 105 -21.32 -23.75 4.97
CA ILE A 105 -21.70 -22.82 3.90
C ILE A 105 -23.20 -22.54 4.00
N HIS A 106 -23.56 -21.42 4.63
CA HIS A 106 -24.95 -20.97 4.78
C HIS A 106 -25.35 -20.13 3.57
N ILE A 107 -26.29 -20.63 2.77
CA ILE A 107 -26.78 -19.92 1.58
C ILE A 107 -28.16 -19.33 1.85
N ASP A 108 -28.29 -18.01 1.72
CA ASP A 108 -29.56 -17.27 1.83
C ASP A 108 -29.56 -16.04 0.89
N PRO A 109 -30.67 -15.72 0.19
CA PRO A 109 -30.77 -14.55 -0.69
C PRO A 109 -30.53 -13.18 -0.03
N THR A 110 -30.61 -13.08 1.29
CA THR A 110 -30.32 -11.84 2.04
C THR A 110 -28.84 -11.60 2.28
N PHE A 111 -27.98 -12.59 2.06
CA PHE A 111 -26.53 -12.46 2.25
C PHE A 111 -25.84 -11.91 1.00
N GLY A 112 -24.79 -11.13 1.23
CA GLY A 112 -23.79 -10.81 0.22
C GLY A 112 -22.82 -11.98 0.07
N LEU A 113 -21.59 -11.78 0.53
CA LEU A 113 -20.59 -12.83 0.64
C LEU A 113 -19.67 -12.46 1.81
N SER A 114 -19.56 -13.34 2.80
CA SER A 114 -18.72 -13.14 3.98
C SER A 114 -18.29 -14.46 4.62
N GLY A 115 -17.10 -14.55 5.18
CA GLY A 115 -16.56 -15.73 5.86
C GLY A 115 -15.95 -15.42 7.23
N GLY A 116 -15.72 -16.47 8.02
CA GLY A 116 -15.19 -16.34 9.37
C GLY A 116 -15.55 -17.53 10.26
N ILE A 117 -15.88 -17.23 11.50
CA ILE A 117 -16.18 -18.23 12.54
C ILE A 117 -17.68 -18.20 12.88
N ALA A 118 -18.32 -19.34 12.72
CA ALA A 118 -19.72 -19.55 13.05
C ALA A 118 -19.91 -19.87 14.55
N GLY A 119 -21.16 -20.12 14.96
CA GLY A 119 -21.49 -20.65 16.28
C GLY A 119 -20.60 -21.83 16.68
N GLY A 120 -20.33 -21.97 17.99
CA GLY A 120 -19.48 -23.05 18.53
C GLY A 120 -17.99 -22.94 18.19
N GLY A 121 -17.55 -21.93 17.43
CA GLY A 121 -16.14 -21.79 17.03
C GLY A 121 -15.77 -22.57 15.77
N SER A 122 -16.75 -22.97 14.95
CA SER A 122 -16.52 -23.68 13.69
C SER A 122 -16.25 -22.75 12.51
N MET A 123 -15.69 -23.26 11.41
CA MET A 123 -15.57 -22.51 10.16
C MET A 123 -16.95 -22.20 9.56
N GLY A 124 -17.15 -20.96 9.08
CA GLY A 124 -18.41 -20.51 8.48
C GLY A 124 -18.23 -19.57 7.30
N MET A 125 -19.14 -19.66 6.33
CA MET A 125 -19.34 -18.71 5.23
C MET A 125 -20.84 -18.47 5.05
N TRP A 126 -21.22 -17.22 4.78
CA TRP A 126 -22.58 -16.76 4.52
C TRP A 126 -22.63 -16.18 3.10
N ILE A 127 -23.43 -16.78 2.22
CA ILE A 127 -23.30 -16.63 0.77
C ILE A 127 -24.67 -16.40 0.12
N GLY A 128 -24.82 -15.32 -0.64
CA GLY A 128 -25.96 -15.12 -1.53
C GLY A 128 -25.92 -16.07 -2.73
N PRO A 129 -27.05 -16.61 -3.24
CA PRO A 129 -27.04 -17.61 -4.31
C PRO A 129 -26.27 -17.22 -5.58
N ALA A 130 -26.21 -15.93 -5.92
CA ALA A 130 -25.42 -15.43 -7.05
C ALA A 130 -23.90 -15.56 -6.83
N SER A 131 -23.44 -15.40 -5.59
CA SER A 131 -22.04 -15.44 -5.17
C SER A 131 -21.43 -16.85 -5.19
N LEU A 132 -22.24 -17.91 -5.36
CA LEU A 132 -21.75 -19.28 -5.56
C LEU A 132 -20.89 -19.45 -6.83
N LYS A 133 -20.93 -18.47 -7.75
CA LYS A 133 -20.14 -18.44 -8.99
C LYS A 133 -18.90 -17.56 -8.88
N ASP A 134 -18.73 -16.84 -7.77
CA ASP A 134 -17.58 -15.98 -7.55
C ASP A 134 -16.41 -16.79 -6.99
N ASN A 135 -15.61 -17.36 -7.90
CA ASN A 135 -14.40 -18.10 -7.56
C ASN A 135 -13.40 -17.28 -6.71
N TRP A 136 -13.38 -15.95 -6.86
CA TRP A 136 -12.52 -15.06 -6.08
C TRP A 136 -13.03 -14.94 -4.66
N GLY A 137 -14.29 -14.54 -4.53
CA GLY A 137 -14.96 -14.37 -3.24
C GLY A 137 -15.02 -15.68 -2.44
N LEU A 138 -15.29 -16.82 -3.07
CA LEU A 138 -15.23 -18.13 -2.40
C LEU A 138 -13.86 -18.40 -1.76
N ALA A 139 -12.76 -18.01 -2.41
CA ALA A 139 -11.41 -18.17 -1.88
C ALA A 139 -11.07 -17.12 -0.81
N HIS A 140 -11.51 -15.88 -0.99
CA HIS A 140 -11.33 -14.78 -0.04
C HIS A 140 -12.02 -15.10 1.30
N GLU A 141 -13.33 -15.40 1.26
CA GLU A 141 -14.11 -15.67 2.47
C GLU A 141 -13.72 -16.98 3.15
N PHE A 142 -13.33 -18.00 2.38
CA PHE A 142 -12.80 -19.22 2.98
C PHE A 142 -11.47 -18.95 3.70
N THR A 143 -10.66 -18.00 3.22
CA THR A 143 -9.47 -17.55 3.95
C THR A 143 -9.83 -16.94 5.30
N HIS A 144 -10.91 -16.16 5.42
CA HIS A 144 -11.36 -15.64 6.72
C HIS A 144 -11.79 -16.76 7.69
N ALA A 145 -12.42 -17.81 7.19
CA ALA A 145 -12.74 -18.98 8.00
C ALA A 145 -11.48 -19.69 8.52
N LEU A 146 -10.46 -19.87 7.66
CA LEU A 146 -9.16 -20.43 8.05
C LEU A 146 -8.40 -19.52 9.03
N GLN A 147 -8.33 -18.21 8.77
CA GLN A 147 -7.72 -17.21 9.65
C GLN A 147 -8.32 -17.28 11.05
N GLY A 148 -9.65 -17.32 11.16
CA GLY A 148 -10.35 -17.46 12.41
C GLY A 148 -10.00 -18.74 13.18
N GLN A 149 -9.84 -19.88 12.49
CA GLN A 149 -9.45 -21.15 13.11
C GLN A 149 -8.04 -21.13 13.70
N THR A 150 -7.16 -20.24 13.22
CA THR A 150 -5.83 -20.09 13.83
C THR A 150 -5.88 -19.48 15.23
N GLY A 151 -7.00 -18.82 15.61
CA GLY A 151 -7.15 -18.05 16.84
C GLY A 151 -6.29 -16.78 16.93
N GLY A 152 -5.38 -16.56 15.97
CA GLY A 152 -4.47 -15.40 15.93
C GLY A 152 -5.15 -14.15 15.37
N PHE A 153 -4.60 -12.97 15.70
CA PHE A 153 -5.05 -11.66 15.22
C PHE A 153 -6.56 -11.36 15.45
N GLN A 154 -7.20 -12.03 16.39
CA GLN A 154 -8.52 -11.65 16.89
C GLN A 154 -8.33 -10.55 17.95
N SER A 155 -8.91 -9.36 17.77
CA SER A 155 -8.76 -8.26 18.73
C SER A 155 -9.95 -8.10 19.67
N SER A 156 -9.67 -7.67 20.90
CA SER A 156 -10.63 -7.08 21.84
C SER A 156 -10.09 -5.73 22.31
N GLY A 157 -10.70 -4.63 21.89
CA GLY A 157 -10.23 -3.27 22.16
C GLY A 157 -9.82 -2.52 20.89
N ASP A 158 -8.73 -1.75 20.95
CA ASP A 158 -8.18 -1.06 19.77
C ASP A 158 -7.83 -2.07 18.65
N ASN A 159 -8.21 -1.75 17.43
CA ASN A 159 -8.03 -2.64 16.28
C ASN A 159 -6.69 -2.36 15.56
N TYR A 160 -5.64 -3.10 15.90
CA TYR A 160 -4.33 -3.04 15.21
C TYR A 160 -4.18 -4.05 14.06
N VAL A 161 -5.18 -4.89 13.86
CA VAL A 161 -5.05 -6.16 13.12
C VAL A 161 -5.97 -6.26 11.91
N GLY A 162 -7.13 -5.60 11.89
CA GLY A 162 -8.17 -5.82 10.88
C GLY A 162 -7.71 -5.65 9.43
N TRP A 163 -6.67 -4.84 9.17
CA TRP A 163 -6.13 -4.68 7.83
C TRP A 163 -5.45 -5.96 7.28
N ILE A 164 -4.84 -6.78 8.15
CA ILE A 164 -4.11 -7.99 7.70
C ILE A 164 -5.07 -9.12 7.31
N TRP A 165 -6.27 -9.16 7.90
CA TRP A 165 -7.31 -10.12 7.53
C TRP A 165 -7.63 -10.00 6.04
N GLU A 166 -7.95 -8.78 5.60
CA GLU A 166 -8.31 -8.42 4.22
C GLU A 166 -7.12 -8.54 3.25
N SER A 167 -5.95 -8.04 3.66
CA SER A 167 -4.72 -8.10 2.88
C SER A 167 -4.32 -9.55 2.60
N HIS A 168 -4.34 -10.40 3.64
CA HIS A 168 -4.01 -11.81 3.52
C HIS A 168 -5.07 -12.65 2.81
N ALA A 169 -6.37 -12.34 2.95
CA ALA A 169 -7.43 -13.03 2.22
C ALA A 169 -7.32 -12.79 0.70
N ASN A 170 -7.01 -11.56 0.29
CA ASN A 170 -6.66 -11.30 -1.11
C ASN A 170 -5.33 -11.95 -1.51
N TRP A 171 -4.31 -11.97 -0.65
CA TRP A 171 -3.04 -12.62 -0.95
C TRP A 171 -3.19 -14.13 -1.22
N MET A 172 -3.89 -14.85 -0.33
CA MET A 172 -4.20 -16.28 -0.48
C MET A 172 -4.94 -16.54 -1.78
N THR A 173 -5.95 -15.72 -2.09
CA THR A 173 -6.69 -15.80 -3.35
C THR A 173 -5.78 -15.62 -4.58
N HIS A 174 -4.86 -14.64 -4.57
CA HIS A 174 -3.86 -14.47 -5.64
C HIS A 174 -2.87 -15.64 -5.78
N GLN A 175 -2.81 -16.59 -4.85
CA GLN A 175 -1.95 -17.78 -5.01
C GLN A 175 -2.59 -18.85 -5.90
N LEU A 176 -3.91 -18.83 -6.11
CA LEU A 176 -4.62 -19.76 -6.97
C LEU A 176 -4.16 -19.62 -8.44
N ASP A 177 -4.00 -20.75 -9.11
CA ASP A 177 -3.52 -20.83 -10.50
C ASP A 177 -4.40 -20.06 -11.50
N GLU A 178 -5.69 -19.92 -11.21
CA GLU A 178 -6.66 -19.10 -11.97
C GLU A 178 -6.34 -17.60 -11.92
N PHE A 179 -5.74 -17.12 -10.82
CA PHE A 179 -5.59 -15.69 -10.52
C PHE A 179 -4.14 -15.19 -10.55
N ARG A 180 -3.15 -16.04 -10.24
CA ARG A 180 -1.74 -15.66 -10.03
C ARG A 180 -1.02 -14.94 -11.17
N GLY A 181 -1.57 -14.98 -12.37
CA GLY A 181 -1.07 -14.29 -13.57
C GLY A 181 -2.14 -13.60 -14.41
N THR A 182 -3.33 -13.35 -13.84
CA THR A 182 -4.51 -12.88 -14.59
C THR A 182 -5.23 -11.72 -13.92
N SER A 183 -5.20 -11.64 -12.57
CA SER A 183 -5.84 -10.59 -11.79
C SER A 183 -4.86 -10.01 -10.77
N ALA A 184 -4.80 -8.69 -10.72
CA ALA A 184 -4.12 -7.95 -9.65
C ALA A 184 -5.13 -7.34 -8.66
N HIS A 185 -6.44 -7.52 -8.90
CA HIS A 185 -7.50 -6.88 -8.12
C HIS A 185 -7.25 -5.35 -7.98
N CYS A 186 -7.57 -4.76 -6.83
CA CYS A 186 -7.32 -3.35 -6.51
C CYS A 186 -5.84 -3.00 -6.23
N SER A 187 -4.89 -3.94 -6.36
CA SER A 187 -3.53 -3.80 -5.80
C SER A 187 -2.72 -2.63 -6.37
N GLU A 188 -3.07 -2.15 -7.56
CA GLU A 188 -2.53 -0.92 -8.17
C GLU A 188 -2.64 0.31 -7.24
N MET A 189 -3.59 0.31 -6.29
CA MET A 189 -3.73 1.34 -5.27
C MET A 189 -2.48 1.48 -4.38
N GLN A 190 -1.88 0.38 -3.89
CA GLN A 190 -0.63 0.45 -3.13
C GLN A 190 0.54 0.93 -3.99
N VAL A 191 0.50 0.65 -5.30
CA VAL A 191 1.51 1.13 -6.27
C VAL A 191 1.41 2.63 -6.49
N ASN A 192 0.19 3.19 -6.50
CA ASN A 192 -0.06 4.61 -6.74
C ASN A 192 0.12 5.48 -5.48
N TYR A 193 -0.04 4.92 -4.28
CA TYR A 193 0.09 5.63 -3.00
C TYR A 193 1.18 5.03 -2.11
N SER A 194 2.32 4.65 -2.71
CA SER A 194 3.37 3.91 -2.00
C SER A 194 3.96 4.68 -0.80
N HIS A 195 3.82 6.00 -0.73
CA HIS A 195 4.26 6.83 0.39
C HIS A 195 3.40 6.66 1.66
N ILE A 196 2.19 6.11 1.57
CA ILE A 196 1.32 5.81 2.71
C ILE A 196 1.85 4.59 3.46
N TYR A 197 1.65 4.55 4.78
CA TYR A 197 2.12 3.46 5.63
C TYR A 197 1.56 2.09 5.21
N LEU A 198 2.39 1.05 5.28
CA LEU A 198 1.94 -0.32 5.05
C LEU A 198 0.95 -0.73 6.14
N GLY A 199 -0.20 -1.27 5.72
CA GLY A 199 -1.30 -1.62 6.62
C GLY A 199 -2.35 -0.53 6.78
N SER A 200 -2.32 0.52 5.95
CA SER A 200 -3.37 1.53 5.93
C SER A 200 -4.74 0.95 5.60
N THR A 201 -5.76 1.36 6.35
CA THR A 201 -7.17 1.01 6.13
C THR A 201 -7.66 1.41 4.74
N ARG A 202 -7.08 2.48 4.17
CA ARG A 202 -7.34 3.02 2.83
C ARG A 202 -7.09 2.02 1.70
N ASN A 203 -6.09 1.16 1.86
CA ASN A 203 -5.66 0.23 0.82
C ASN A 203 -5.48 -1.21 1.32
N ARG A 204 -6.15 -1.57 2.42
CA ARG A 204 -6.05 -2.87 3.11
C ARG A 204 -6.23 -4.10 2.19
N TYR A 205 -7.16 -4.04 1.24
CA TYR A 205 -7.38 -5.10 0.24
C TYR A 205 -6.27 -5.19 -0.82
N CYS A 206 -5.40 -4.18 -0.91
CA CYS A 206 -4.60 -3.84 -2.08
C CYS A 206 -3.09 -3.79 -1.78
N ASN A 207 -2.69 -3.97 -0.51
CA ASN A 207 -1.31 -3.76 -0.01
C ASN A 207 -0.55 -5.05 0.32
N TRP A 208 -1.01 -6.19 -0.20
CA TRP A 208 -0.51 -7.54 0.09
C TRP A 208 0.86 -7.88 -0.54
N GLN A 209 1.43 -7.01 -1.39
CA GLN A 209 2.65 -7.31 -2.17
C GLN A 209 3.89 -7.54 -1.31
N PHE A 210 3.90 -7.10 -0.04
CA PHE A 210 4.99 -7.46 0.87
C PHE A 210 5.02 -8.96 1.19
N MET A 211 3.86 -9.65 1.20
CA MET A 211 3.79 -11.10 1.39
C MET A 211 4.32 -11.88 0.18
N GLU A 212 4.26 -11.32 -1.04
CA GLU A 212 4.96 -11.88 -2.21
C GLU A 212 6.48 -11.85 -2.00
N HIS A 213 7.00 -10.73 -1.49
CA HIS A 213 8.42 -10.60 -1.18
C HIS A 213 8.85 -11.54 -0.04
N LEU A 214 8.07 -11.62 1.04
CA LEU A 214 8.33 -12.57 2.13
C LEU A 214 8.30 -14.02 1.64
N LYS A 215 7.34 -14.40 0.78
CA LYS A 215 7.27 -15.73 0.15
C LYS A 215 8.51 -16.01 -0.69
N ASN A 216 8.94 -15.07 -1.52
CA ASN A 216 10.11 -15.22 -2.38
C ASN A 216 11.44 -15.26 -1.60
N ARG A 217 11.53 -14.56 -0.46
CA ARG A 217 12.74 -14.54 0.39
C ARG A 217 12.80 -15.69 1.41
N PHE A 218 11.66 -16.07 2.00
CA PHE A 218 11.58 -16.90 3.21
C PHE A 218 10.58 -18.07 3.11
N GLY A 219 9.82 -18.17 2.01
CA GLY A 219 8.78 -19.20 1.80
C GLY A 219 7.43 -18.87 2.42
N TYR A 220 6.41 -19.68 2.11
CA TYR A 220 5.04 -19.52 2.64
C TYR A 220 5.01 -19.56 4.18
N GLY A 221 5.86 -20.38 4.80
CA GLY A 221 5.96 -20.53 6.25
C GLY A 221 6.10 -19.21 7.01
N ALA A 222 6.82 -18.22 6.48
CA ALA A 222 6.97 -16.91 7.13
C ALA A 222 5.63 -16.13 7.24
N ILE A 223 4.72 -16.30 6.28
CA ILE A 223 3.38 -15.70 6.29
C ILE A 223 2.43 -16.56 7.15
N ASN A 224 2.47 -17.87 6.98
CA ASN A 224 1.64 -18.82 7.74
C ASN A 224 1.90 -18.70 9.25
N ASP A 225 3.17 -18.53 9.65
CA ASP A 225 3.60 -18.32 11.03
C ASP A 225 3.06 -17.03 11.64
N MET A 226 2.82 -15.97 10.85
CA MET A 226 2.18 -14.76 11.37
C MET A 226 0.82 -15.11 12.00
N TRP A 227 0.04 -15.99 11.38
CA TRP A 227 -1.23 -16.45 11.92
C TRP A 227 -1.06 -17.56 12.96
N ALA A 228 -0.23 -18.56 12.66
CA ALA A 228 -0.02 -19.72 13.53
C ALA A 228 0.57 -19.35 14.90
N LYS A 229 1.43 -18.33 14.96
CA LYS A 229 2.18 -17.92 16.17
C LYS A 229 1.78 -16.54 16.72
N ALA A 230 0.83 -15.83 16.10
CA ALA A 230 0.21 -14.67 16.74
C ALA A 230 -0.46 -15.06 18.07
N PRO A 231 -0.44 -14.18 19.09
CA PRO A 231 -1.16 -14.39 20.34
C PRO A 231 -2.65 -14.70 20.08
N LYS A 232 -3.15 -15.72 20.79
CA LYS A 232 -4.50 -16.26 20.60
C LYS A 232 -5.53 -15.52 21.45
N TRP A 233 -6.81 -15.78 21.17
CA TRP A 233 -7.90 -15.30 22.01
C TRP A 233 -7.73 -15.73 23.48
N GLY A 234 -7.71 -14.75 24.39
CA GLY A 234 -7.47 -14.95 25.82
C GLY A 234 -6.01 -14.96 26.25
N GLU A 235 -5.04 -14.94 25.33
CA GLU A 235 -3.61 -14.93 25.67
C GLU A 235 -3.07 -13.53 26.00
N SER A 236 -1.97 -13.51 26.77
CA SER A 236 -1.25 -12.27 27.08
C SER A 236 -0.73 -11.62 25.79
N GLY A 237 -1.00 -10.33 25.64
CA GLY A 237 -0.58 -9.53 24.48
C GLY A 237 -1.57 -9.46 23.32
N GLN A 238 -2.62 -10.31 23.29
CA GLN A 238 -3.65 -10.36 22.24
C GLN A 238 -4.17 -8.97 21.82
N SER A 239 -4.66 -8.17 22.78
CA SER A 239 -5.22 -6.82 22.55
C SER A 239 -4.20 -5.77 22.09
N THR A 240 -2.92 -6.12 22.05
CA THR A 240 -1.83 -5.25 21.58
C THR A 240 -1.02 -5.86 20.43
N ALA A 241 -1.42 -7.03 19.93
CA ALA A 241 -0.74 -7.69 18.82
C ALA A 241 -0.90 -6.87 17.54
N ASP A 242 0.17 -6.74 16.78
CA ASP A 242 0.15 -6.18 15.43
C ASP A 242 0.96 -7.10 14.49
N PRO A 243 0.56 -7.24 13.22
CA PRO A 243 1.13 -8.23 12.31
C PRO A 243 2.62 -8.02 12.03
N LEU A 244 3.09 -6.77 12.06
CA LEU A 244 4.49 -6.44 11.77
C LEU A 244 5.40 -6.81 12.95
N SER A 245 4.98 -6.55 14.19
CA SER A 245 5.67 -7.00 15.41
C SER A 245 5.65 -8.52 15.57
N VAL A 246 4.55 -9.19 15.19
CA VAL A 246 4.46 -10.66 15.21
C VAL A 246 5.42 -11.25 14.18
N LEU A 247 5.40 -10.79 12.92
CA LEU A 247 6.36 -11.20 11.89
C LEU A 247 7.80 -11.01 12.35
N ARG A 248 8.15 -9.81 12.85
CA ARG A 248 9.50 -9.51 13.34
C ARG A 248 9.94 -10.45 14.46
N THR A 249 9.04 -10.76 15.39
CA THR A 249 9.31 -11.67 16.52
C THR A 249 9.49 -13.10 16.04
N ASN A 250 8.61 -13.60 15.17
CA ASN A 250 8.67 -14.95 14.60
C ASN A 250 9.96 -15.21 13.84
N MET A 251 10.44 -14.22 13.09
CA MET A 251 11.67 -14.29 12.31
C MET A 251 12.95 -14.01 13.14
N GLY A 252 12.82 -13.68 14.44
CA GLY A 252 13.95 -13.37 15.32
C GLY A 252 14.69 -12.06 14.99
N TRP A 253 14.11 -11.19 14.15
CA TRP A 253 14.79 -10.00 13.64
C TRP A 253 14.88 -8.87 14.67
N SER A 254 16.05 -8.23 14.73
CA SER A 254 16.17 -6.87 15.26
C SER A 254 15.34 -5.89 14.42
N GLN A 255 15.04 -4.70 14.97
CA GLN A 255 14.35 -3.67 14.19
C GLN A 255 15.16 -3.24 12.96
N SER A 256 16.50 -3.27 13.02
CA SER A 256 17.33 -2.91 11.86
C SER A 256 17.24 -3.96 10.75
N GLU A 257 17.23 -5.25 11.07
CA GLU A 257 17.09 -6.33 10.09
C GLU A 257 15.69 -6.35 9.47
N PHE A 258 14.64 -6.13 10.27
CA PHE A 258 13.29 -5.93 9.76
C PHE A 258 13.23 -4.72 8.81
N ASN A 259 13.84 -3.60 9.19
CA ASN A 259 13.92 -2.41 8.33
C ASN A 259 14.67 -2.74 7.02
N ASP A 260 15.75 -3.53 7.09
CA ASP A 260 16.52 -3.96 5.91
C ASP A 260 15.67 -4.81 4.94
N VAL A 261 14.88 -5.76 5.45
CA VAL A 261 13.96 -6.60 4.65
C VAL A 261 12.92 -5.75 3.92
N PHE A 262 12.31 -4.77 4.60
CA PHE A 262 11.32 -3.89 3.96
C PHE A 262 11.97 -2.86 3.01
N GLY A 263 13.19 -2.41 3.28
CA GLY A 263 13.99 -1.60 2.35
C GLY A 263 14.34 -2.36 1.06
N ASP A 264 14.69 -3.63 1.18
CA ASP A 264 14.91 -4.55 0.06
C ASP A 264 13.62 -4.80 -0.74
N TRP A 265 12.50 -5.02 -0.07
CA TRP A 265 11.16 -5.09 -0.69
C TRP A 265 10.84 -3.86 -1.55
N ALA A 266 11.04 -2.66 -1.00
CA ALA A 266 10.81 -1.41 -1.72
C ALA A 266 11.67 -1.28 -2.98
N MET A 267 12.92 -1.76 -2.95
CA MET A 267 13.80 -1.80 -4.12
C MET A 267 13.31 -2.81 -5.17
N HIS A 268 12.84 -4.00 -4.77
CA HIS A 268 12.31 -4.99 -5.71
C HIS A 268 11.00 -4.55 -6.40
N ASN A 269 10.18 -3.70 -5.77
CA ASN A 269 8.98 -3.11 -6.39
C ASN A 269 9.27 -2.19 -7.59
N VAL A 270 10.51 -1.75 -7.82
CA VAL A 270 10.90 -0.94 -9.00
C VAL A 270 10.73 -1.70 -10.31
N ASN A 271 10.93 -3.02 -10.30
CA ASN A 271 10.73 -3.87 -11.48
C ASN A 271 9.78 -5.05 -11.21
N TRP A 272 9.23 -5.14 -10.00
CA TRP A 272 8.43 -6.28 -9.54
C TRP A 272 9.22 -7.58 -9.67
N ASP A 273 10.42 -7.63 -9.11
CA ASP A 273 11.32 -8.79 -9.23
C ASP A 273 10.87 -9.95 -8.33
N TYR A 274 9.78 -10.60 -8.77
CA TYR A 274 9.12 -11.69 -8.06
C TYR A 274 9.03 -12.94 -8.94
N VAL A 275 9.60 -14.03 -8.46
CA VAL A 275 9.53 -15.37 -9.06
C VAL A 275 9.05 -16.32 -7.98
N ASP A 276 7.94 -17.01 -8.23
CA ASP A 276 7.38 -17.99 -7.30
C ASP A 276 8.35 -19.14 -7.04
N PRO A 277 8.21 -19.86 -5.91
CA PRO A 277 9.03 -21.04 -5.61
C PRO A 277 9.00 -22.15 -6.68
N ASP A 278 7.95 -22.20 -7.53
CA ASP A 278 7.82 -23.13 -8.65
C ASP A 278 8.43 -22.60 -9.97
N GLY A 279 9.07 -21.42 -9.95
CA GLY A 279 9.69 -20.78 -11.10
C GLY A 279 8.77 -19.86 -11.92
N PHE A 280 7.51 -19.65 -11.51
CA PHE A 280 6.60 -18.75 -12.22
C PHE A 280 7.01 -17.27 -12.02
N ASP A 281 7.37 -16.57 -13.12
CA ASP A 281 7.68 -15.12 -13.14
C ASP A 281 6.39 -14.29 -12.97
N ARG A 282 5.93 -14.24 -11.72
CA ARG A 282 4.81 -13.41 -11.26
C ARG A 282 5.09 -11.92 -11.45
N GLY A 283 6.36 -11.55 -11.38
CA GLY A 283 6.84 -10.21 -11.69
C GLY A 283 6.43 -9.71 -13.07
N ARG A 284 6.48 -10.57 -14.08
CA ARG A 284 6.06 -10.23 -15.45
C ARG A 284 4.61 -9.80 -15.52
N PHE A 285 3.74 -10.48 -14.78
CA PHE A 285 2.33 -10.13 -14.68
C PHE A 285 2.12 -8.75 -14.01
N TYR A 286 2.87 -8.45 -12.95
CA TYR A 286 2.83 -7.13 -12.32
C TYR A 286 3.37 -6.03 -13.24
N ARG A 287 4.50 -6.26 -13.91
CA ARG A 287 5.07 -5.34 -14.92
C ARG A 287 4.08 -5.03 -16.03
N SER A 288 3.35 -6.02 -16.54
CA SER A 288 2.33 -5.81 -17.58
C SER A 288 1.06 -5.11 -17.09
N THR A 289 0.65 -5.39 -15.85
CA THR A 289 -0.65 -4.92 -15.33
C THR A 289 -0.56 -3.50 -14.78
N TYR A 290 0.41 -3.22 -13.92
CA TYR A 290 0.61 -1.86 -13.39
C TYR A 290 1.22 -0.95 -14.46
N GLY A 291 2.07 -1.49 -15.34
CA GLY A 291 2.86 -0.72 -16.29
C GLY A 291 4.04 0.00 -15.65
N GLY A 292 4.71 0.85 -16.43
CA GLY A 292 5.96 1.50 -16.03
C GLY A 292 5.80 2.77 -15.18
N TYR A 293 6.96 3.27 -14.73
CA TYR A 293 7.16 4.53 -14.02
C TYR A 293 7.53 5.68 -14.98
N GLY A 294 6.81 5.80 -16.09
CA GLY A 294 7.00 6.88 -17.07
C GLY A 294 5.99 8.01 -16.88
N ALA A 295 6.16 9.11 -17.63
CA ALA A 295 5.17 10.18 -17.67
C ALA A 295 3.79 9.66 -18.11
N VAL A 296 2.74 10.01 -17.36
CA VAL A 296 1.35 9.63 -17.62
C VAL A 296 0.59 10.87 -18.07
N GLN A 297 -0.21 10.76 -19.14
CA GLN A 297 -1.26 11.73 -19.46
C GLN A 297 -2.50 11.37 -18.64
N PRO A 298 -2.90 12.20 -17.66
CA PRO A 298 -3.92 11.83 -16.69
C PRO A 298 -5.34 12.02 -17.22
N ASN A 299 -6.21 11.07 -16.87
CA ASN A 299 -7.65 11.08 -17.06
C ASN A 299 -8.33 10.40 -15.85
N GLN A 300 -9.65 10.35 -15.82
CA GLN A 300 -10.43 9.83 -14.68
C GLN A 300 -10.07 8.38 -14.26
N ASN A 301 -9.50 7.58 -15.17
CA ASN A 301 -9.22 6.15 -14.93
C ASN A 301 -7.77 5.87 -14.50
N ASN A 302 -6.85 6.83 -14.67
CA ASN A 302 -5.42 6.61 -14.44
C ASN A 302 -4.72 7.73 -13.65
N ALA A 303 -5.48 8.70 -13.14
CA ALA A 303 -5.00 9.89 -12.45
C ALA A 303 -4.03 9.59 -11.30
N ASP A 304 -4.30 8.54 -10.52
CA ASP A 304 -3.50 8.22 -9.33
C ASP A 304 -2.11 7.68 -9.68
N ARG A 305 -1.89 7.23 -10.92
CA ARG A 305 -0.54 6.91 -11.42
C ARG A 305 0.40 8.11 -11.42
N LEU A 306 -0.12 9.34 -11.29
CA LEU A 306 0.67 10.55 -11.11
C LEU A 306 1.38 10.63 -9.74
N LEU A 307 0.95 9.83 -8.76
CA LEU A 307 1.50 9.79 -7.39
C LEU A 307 2.41 8.58 -7.15
N ARG A 308 2.39 7.61 -8.08
CA ARG A 308 3.27 6.43 -8.13
C ARG A 308 4.76 6.77 -8.15
N THR A 309 5.12 7.86 -8.83
CA THR A 309 6.48 8.39 -8.78
C THR A 309 6.52 9.64 -7.91
N THR A 310 7.66 9.85 -7.27
CA THR A 310 7.92 10.99 -6.41
C THR A 310 8.78 11.99 -7.18
N THR A 311 8.16 13.07 -7.65
CA THR A 311 8.87 14.20 -8.25
C THR A 311 9.41 15.08 -7.13
N LEU A 312 10.73 15.29 -7.09
CA LEU A 312 11.37 16.09 -6.05
C LEU A 312 11.29 17.59 -6.34
N GLU A 313 11.62 18.40 -5.33
CA GLU A 313 11.59 19.87 -5.36
C GLU A 313 12.99 20.44 -5.13
N PRO A 314 13.45 21.43 -5.92
CA PRO A 314 14.75 22.06 -5.72
C PRO A 314 14.81 22.77 -4.36
N VAL A 315 15.84 22.51 -3.57
CA VAL A 315 16.03 23.18 -2.28
C VAL A 315 16.50 24.62 -2.51
N VAL A 316 15.74 25.59 -2.00
CA VAL A 316 16.00 27.02 -2.17
C VAL A 316 17.41 27.38 -1.70
N GLY A 317 18.15 28.12 -2.53
CA GLY A 317 19.51 28.57 -2.24
C GLY A 317 20.61 27.52 -2.50
N ALA A 318 20.28 26.31 -2.96
CA ALA A 318 21.29 25.36 -3.42
C ALA A 318 22.04 25.90 -4.65
N SER A 319 23.36 25.66 -4.72
CA SER A 319 24.18 26.00 -5.89
C SER A 319 23.71 25.21 -7.12
N ALA A 320 23.69 25.82 -8.31
CA ALA A 320 23.39 25.11 -9.55
C ALA A 320 24.35 23.92 -9.84
N SER A 321 25.56 23.93 -9.26
CA SER A 321 26.50 22.80 -9.31
C SER A 321 26.18 21.66 -8.34
N ILE A 322 25.31 21.89 -7.35
CA ILE A 322 24.84 20.91 -6.37
C ILE A 322 23.34 20.73 -6.61
N ARG A 323 22.97 19.70 -7.38
CA ARG A 323 21.59 19.31 -7.65
C ARG A 323 20.93 18.79 -6.36
N ARG A 324 20.60 19.69 -5.43
CA ARG A 324 19.94 19.38 -4.16
C ARG A 324 18.44 19.46 -4.30
N PHE A 325 17.78 18.35 -4.02
CA PHE A 325 16.33 18.25 -4.08
C PHE A 325 15.77 17.61 -2.81
N SER A 326 14.59 18.04 -2.38
CA SER A 326 13.81 17.50 -1.27
C SER A 326 12.59 16.72 -1.76
N VAL A 327 12.14 15.75 -0.96
CA VAL A 327 10.81 15.17 -1.13
C VAL A 327 9.74 16.22 -0.84
N PRO A 328 8.62 16.28 -1.58
CA PRO A 328 7.46 17.09 -1.20
C PRO A 328 6.95 16.63 0.17
N PHE A 329 6.62 17.56 1.07
CA PHE A 329 6.27 17.20 2.46
C PHE A 329 5.11 16.20 2.55
N ASP A 330 4.10 16.34 1.69
CA ASP A 330 2.92 15.46 1.64
C ASP A 330 3.13 14.13 0.92
N GLN A 331 4.23 13.98 0.17
CA GLN A 331 4.68 12.72 -0.40
C GLN A 331 5.86 12.10 0.39
N ALA A 332 6.28 12.72 1.50
CA ALA A 332 7.28 12.14 2.38
C ALA A 332 6.76 10.79 2.92
N PRO A 333 7.59 9.74 2.92
CA PRO A 333 7.13 8.39 3.21
C PRO A 333 6.73 8.29 4.67
N GLN A 334 5.60 7.65 4.94
CA GLN A 334 5.22 7.21 6.28
C GLN A 334 5.94 5.89 6.62
N GLN A 335 5.66 5.32 7.80
CA GLN A 335 6.25 4.05 8.26
C GLN A 335 6.00 2.90 7.25
N LEU A 336 7.07 2.34 6.70
CA LEU A 336 7.08 1.35 5.61
C LEU A 336 6.38 1.80 4.32
N GLY A 337 6.05 3.09 4.21
CA GLY A 337 5.81 3.74 2.93
C GLY A 337 7.14 4.08 2.27
N TYR A 338 7.14 4.16 0.94
CA TYR A 338 8.33 4.44 0.14
C TYR A 338 8.05 5.35 -1.06
N ASN A 339 9.09 6.07 -1.47
CA ASN A 339 9.15 6.87 -2.70
C ASN A 339 9.89 6.11 -3.79
N ILE A 340 9.44 6.25 -5.05
CA ILE A 340 10.21 5.90 -6.24
C ILE A 340 10.48 7.18 -7.03
N VAL A 341 11.73 7.62 -7.05
CA VAL A 341 12.18 8.80 -7.81
C VAL A 341 12.86 8.33 -9.09
N ARG A 342 12.30 8.65 -10.24
CA ARG A 342 12.93 8.39 -11.54
C ARG A 342 14.11 9.35 -11.75
N LEU A 343 15.25 8.80 -12.15
CA LEU A 343 16.50 9.51 -12.40
C LEU A 343 16.81 9.50 -13.90
N ILE A 344 17.08 10.68 -14.44
CA ILE A 344 17.44 10.91 -15.83
C ILE A 344 18.95 11.15 -15.92
N PRO A 345 19.73 10.26 -16.56
CA PRO A 345 21.15 10.49 -16.83
C PRO A 345 21.41 11.83 -17.53
N GLU A 346 22.48 12.48 -17.11
CA GLU A 346 23.03 13.62 -17.83
C GLU A 346 23.77 13.15 -19.10
N SER A 347 23.77 13.99 -20.15
CA SER A 347 24.44 13.68 -21.41
C SER A 347 25.92 13.34 -21.19
N GLY A 348 26.32 12.12 -21.57
CA GLY A 348 27.70 11.62 -21.40
C GLY A 348 28.05 11.12 -20.00
N ALA A 349 27.14 11.14 -19.03
CA ALA A 349 27.38 10.59 -17.70
C ALA A 349 27.47 9.05 -17.75
N THR A 350 28.52 8.50 -17.13
CA THR A 350 28.74 7.04 -17.00
C THR A 350 28.54 6.53 -15.57
N LYS A 351 28.37 7.44 -14.60
CA LYS A 351 28.29 7.16 -13.16
C LYS A 351 27.34 8.11 -12.46
N ILE A 352 26.65 7.58 -11.46
CA ILE A 352 25.78 8.33 -10.54
C ILE A 352 26.47 8.44 -9.19
N THR A 353 26.32 9.59 -8.54
CA THR A 353 26.53 9.72 -7.09
C THR A 353 25.31 10.38 -6.46
N VAL A 354 24.84 9.83 -5.35
CA VAL A 354 23.72 10.36 -4.55
C VAL A 354 24.19 10.47 -3.10
N LYS A 355 24.12 11.68 -2.54
CA LYS A 355 24.36 11.94 -1.13
C LYS A 355 23.03 12.27 -0.44
N PHE A 356 22.57 11.36 0.40
CA PHE A 356 21.27 11.43 1.07
C PHE A 356 21.37 12.13 2.44
N ARG A 357 20.31 12.86 2.82
CA ARG A 357 20.08 13.31 4.19
C ARG A 357 18.59 13.19 4.56
N GLY A 358 18.30 12.36 5.55
CA GLY A 358 16.99 12.30 6.22
C GLY A 358 16.81 13.46 7.20
N MET A 359 15.60 14.00 7.28
CA MET A 359 15.26 15.10 8.20
C MET A 359 14.86 14.50 9.55
N VAL A 360 15.87 14.25 10.41
CA VAL A 360 15.68 13.63 11.72
C VAL A 360 14.84 14.52 12.62
N GLN A 361 13.68 14.00 13.05
CA GLN A 361 12.85 14.60 14.08
C GLN A 361 13.05 13.84 15.41
N SER A 362 13.36 14.56 16.49
CA SER A 362 13.69 13.99 17.81
C SER A 362 12.53 13.98 18.81
N LYS A 363 11.45 14.73 18.54
CA LYS A 363 10.23 14.81 19.35
C LYS A 363 9.04 15.21 18.47
N SER A 364 7.81 14.90 18.87
CA SER A 364 6.60 15.39 18.19
C SER A 364 6.59 16.93 18.07
N ALA A 365 6.01 17.44 16.98
CA ALA A 365 5.77 18.87 16.79
C ALA A 365 4.61 19.41 17.68
N ILE A 366 3.77 18.51 18.22
CA ILE A 366 2.67 18.82 19.14
C ILE A 366 2.84 18.08 20.48
N THR A 367 2.20 18.60 21.54
CA THR A 367 2.26 18.00 22.88
C THR A 367 0.96 17.32 23.32
N ARG A 368 -0.15 17.52 22.60
CA ARG A 368 -1.45 16.89 22.86
C ARG A 368 -2.29 16.82 21.58
N PHE A 369 -3.15 15.81 21.50
CA PHE A 369 -4.17 15.68 20.46
C PHE A 369 -5.48 16.43 20.84
N PRO A 370 -6.37 16.74 19.88
CA PRO A 370 -7.62 17.45 20.14
C PRO A 370 -8.69 16.63 20.90
N GLY A 371 -8.59 15.29 20.92
CA GLY A 371 -9.60 14.41 21.52
C GLY A 371 -10.67 13.94 20.54
N LEU A 372 -10.35 13.82 19.25
CA LEU A 372 -11.23 13.25 18.23
C LEU A 372 -11.24 11.71 18.29
N LYS A 373 -12.27 11.08 17.71
CA LYS A 373 -12.57 9.63 17.82
C LYS A 373 -11.38 8.70 17.53
N ASN A 374 -10.50 9.09 16.62
CA ASN A 374 -9.40 8.26 16.12
C ASN A 374 -8.01 8.75 16.56
N ASP A 375 -7.94 9.64 17.57
CA ASP A 375 -6.68 10.00 18.20
C ASP A 375 -6.06 8.77 18.89
N PRO A 376 -4.72 8.60 18.83
CA PRO A 376 -4.04 7.62 19.67
C PRO A 376 -3.98 8.13 21.12
N ALA A 377 -4.11 7.22 22.09
CA ALA A 377 -4.18 7.56 23.51
C ALA A 377 -2.89 8.18 24.08
N THR A 378 -1.75 7.98 23.41
CA THR A 378 -0.45 8.52 23.80
C THR A 378 0.25 9.16 22.60
N MET A 379 1.15 10.12 22.87
CA MET A 379 1.94 10.77 21.83
C MET A 379 3.01 9.81 21.29
N PRO A 380 2.95 9.38 20.02
CA PRO A 380 3.96 8.50 19.44
C PRO A 380 5.32 9.22 19.35
N GLN A 381 6.41 8.48 19.43
CA GLN A 381 7.76 9.02 19.19
C GLN A 381 8.11 8.96 17.69
N PRO A 382 8.86 9.93 17.14
CA PRO A 382 9.15 9.94 15.70
C PRO A 382 10.03 8.77 15.25
N ASN A 383 11.04 8.42 16.05
CA ASN A 383 11.98 7.32 15.81
C ASN A 383 12.60 7.33 14.40
N SER A 384 12.93 8.51 13.87
CA SER A 384 13.33 8.73 12.47
C SER A 384 14.53 7.87 12.01
N ASP A 385 14.29 6.95 11.06
CA ASP A 385 15.31 6.17 10.35
C ASP A 385 14.78 5.81 8.93
N TRP A 386 15.68 5.46 8.01
CA TRP A 386 15.42 5.26 6.58
C TRP A 386 16.17 4.06 6.01
N ARG A 387 15.60 3.45 4.96
CA ARG A 387 16.32 2.58 4.03
C ARG A 387 16.19 3.10 2.62
N TRP A 388 17.28 3.08 1.85
CA TRP A 388 17.26 3.63 0.49
C TRP A 388 18.33 3.00 -0.40
N GLY A 389 18.17 3.14 -1.71
CA GLY A 389 19.13 2.65 -2.69
C GLY A 389 18.82 3.12 -4.11
N ILE A 390 19.66 2.69 -5.06
CA ILE A 390 19.49 2.93 -6.49
C ILE A 390 19.18 1.60 -7.18
N VAL A 391 18.22 1.61 -8.09
CA VAL A 391 17.85 0.47 -8.94
C VAL A 391 17.91 0.91 -10.40
N ALA A 392 18.60 0.17 -11.25
CA ALA A 392 18.59 0.34 -12.70
C ALA A 392 18.01 -0.91 -13.37
N VAL A 393 17.11 -0.74 -14.32
CA VAL A 393 16.48 -1.84 -15.07
C VAL A 393 17.07 -1.89 -16.47
N GLY A 394 17.71 -3.00 -16.82
CA GLY A 394 18.30 -3.25 -18.14
C GLY A 394 17.28 -3.46 -19.24
N SER A 395 17.73 -3.45 -20.49
CA SER A 395 16.87 -3.69 -21.66
C SER A 395 16.43 -5.15 -21.82
N ASP A 396 17.10 -6.06 -21.11
CA ASP A 396 16.75 -7.45 -20.86
C ASP A 396 15.65 -7.62 -19.79
N GLY A 397 15.29 -6.53 -19.09
CA GLY A 397 14.34 -6.54 -17.98
C GLY A 397 14.95 -6.93 -16.63
N VAL A 398 16.28 -7.09 -16.54
CA VAL A 398 16.98 -7.45 -15.30
C VAL A 398 17.35 -6.21 -14.49
N SER A 399 17.05 -6.23 -13.19
CA SER A 399 17.43 -5.15 -12.28
C SER A 399 18.88 -5.26 -11.79
N ARG A 400 19.50 -4.10 -11.57
CA ARG A 400 20.76 -3.93 -10.85
C ARG A 400 20.55 -3.01 -9.68
N TYR A 401 20.99 -3.47 -8.52
CA TYR A 401 20.82 -2.78 -7.25
C TYR A 401 22.14 -2.14 -6.79
N SER A 402 22.07 -0.99 -6.11
CA SER A 402 23.12 -0.57 -5.19
C SER A 402 23.05 -1.41 -3.92
N GLU A 403 24.09 -1.36 -3.08
CA GLU A 403 23.95 -1.79 -1.69
C GLU A 403 22.84 -0.98 -0.98
N LEU A 404 22.06 -1.65 -0.14
CA LEU A 404 21.01 -1.02 0.67
C LEU A 404 21.66 -0.10 1.73
N GLN A 405 21.32 1.19 1.66
CA GLN A 405 21.80 2.21 2.59
C GLN A 405 20.87 2.33 3.81
N ARG A 406 21.44 2.76 4.93
CA ARG A 406 20.77 2.84 6.24
C ARG A 406 20.97 4.22 6.86
N GLY A 407 20.05 4.64 7.73
CA GLY A 407 20.20 5.84 8.53
C GLY A 407 19.96 7.15 7.79
N ALA A 408 20.05 8.25 8.56
CA ALA A 408 19.75 9.61 8.10
C ALA A 408 20.83 10.25 7.21
N SER A 409 21.96 9.60 6.96
CA SER A 409 23.06 10.17 6.17
C SER A 409 23.95 9.09 5.59
N ALA A 410 23.94 8.95 4.26
CA ALA A 410 24.79 8.00 3.53
C ALA A 410 25.13 8.55 2.13
N THR A 411 26.01 7.87 1.39
CA THR A 411 26.34 8.28 0.00
C THR A 411 26.66 7.07 -0.87
N VAL A 412 25.81 6.81 -1.87
CA VAL A 412 26.13 5.87 -2.95
C VAL A 412 27.02 6.60 -3.95
N LYS A 413 28.24 6.11 -4.15
CA LYS A 413 29.21 6.68 -5.09
C LYS A 413 29.41 5.76 -6.28
N ASN A 414 29.66 6.34 -7.46
CA ASN A 414 30.07 5.62 -8.67
C ASN A 414 29.13 4.50 -9.15
N PHE A 415 27.81 4.57 -8.88
CA PHE A 415 26.88 3.59 -9.43
C PHE A 415 26.88 3.69 -10.96
N THR A 416 27.21 2.59 -11.65
CA THR A 416 27.43 2.58 -13.10
C THR A 416 26.13 2.74 -13.88
N ILE A 417 26.14 3.70 -14.81
CA ILE A 417 25.15 3.82 -15.89
C ILE A 417 25.61 2.93 -17.03
N ARG A 418 24.74 2.05 -17.52
CA ARG A 418 24.97 1.22 -18.71
C ARG A 418 24.18 1.74 -19.90
N GLN A 419 24.67 1.46 -21.11
CA GLN A 419 24.02 1.88 -22.36
C GLN A 419 22.64 1.23 -22.57
N ASP A 420 22.40 0.08 -21.95
CA ASP A 420 21.17 -0.69 -22.01
C ASP A 420 20.18 -0.41 -20.87
N ASP A 421 20.52 0.44 -19.90
CA ASP A 421 19.60 0.84 -18.82
C ASP A 421 18.37 1.56 -19.42
N ARG A 422 17.16 1.01 -19.22
CA ARG A 422 15.88 1.58 -19.68
C ARG A 422 15.23 2.52 -18.67
N GLY A 423 15.62 2.42 -17.40
CA GLY A 423 15.20 3.32 -16.33
C GLY A 423 16.12 3.17 -15.14
N ILE A 424 16.39 4.28 -14.46
CA ILE A 424 17.16 4.31 -13.22
C ILE A 424 16.32 5.04 -12.18
N TYR A 425 16.30 4.52 -10.96
CA TYR A 425 15.41 4.95 -9.90
C TYR A 425 16.15 5.03 -8.57
N MET A 426 15.83 6.03 -7.76
CA MET A 426 16.17 6.06 -6.34
C MET A 426 14.93 5.68 -5.54
N VAL A 427 15.08 4.74 -4.62
CA VAL A 427 14.03 4.31 -3.70
C VAL A 427 14.38 4.80 -2.31
N VAL A 428 13.40 5.37 -1.59
CA VAL A 428 13.55 5.80 -0.19
C VAL A 428 12.34 5.36 0.61
N MET A 429 12.54 4.56 1.65
CA MET A 429 11.52 4.10 2.58
C MET A 429 11.70 4.76 3.96
N GLY A 430 10.59 5.15 4.58
CA GLY A 430 10.56 5.52 6.00
C GLY A 430 10.58 4.27 6.86
N THR A 431 11.65 4.01 7.59
CA THR A 431 11.85 2.77 8.36
C THR A 431 12.26 3.12 9.79
N PRO A 432 11.32 3.48 10.68
CA PRO A 432 11.68 3.99 11.99
C PRO A 432 12.47 2.98 12.84
N SER A 433 13.31 3.50 13.73
CA SER A 433 14.14 2.71 14.66
C SER A 433 13.33 2.00 15.76
N GLN A 434 12.03 2.30 15.84
CA GLN A 434 11.01 1.54 16.56
C GLN A 434 9.66 1.85 15.91
N MET A 435 8.91 0.81 15.54
CA MET A 435 7.61 0.93 14.87
C MET A 435 6.54 1.55 15.78
N GLN A 436 5.77 2.49 15.23
CA GLN A 436 4.49 2.91 15.77
C GLN A 436 3.45 1.79 15.53
N LYS A 437 2.73 1.40 16.59
CA LYS A 437 1.49 0.63 16.46
C LYS A 437 0.39 1.59 16.01
N ILE A 438 -0.14 1.37 14.81
CA ILE A 438 -1.15 2.22 14.19
C ILE A 438 -2.49 1.48 14.27
N LYS A 439 -3.47 2.08 14.95
CA LYS A 439 -4.82 1.50 15.03
C LYS A 439 -5.63 1.78 13.76
N TRP A 440 -6.71 1.03 13.58
CA TRP A 440 -7.69 1.21 12.52
C TRP A 440 -8.17 2.66 12.43
N ASP A 441 -8.08 3.24 11.23
CA ASP A 441 -8.44 4.62 10.90
C ASP A 441 -7.81 5.71 11.80
N GLN A 442 -6.66 5.43 12.45
CA GLN A 442 -5.95 6.41 13.28
C GLN A 442 -5.72 7.72 12.50
N ALA A 443 -6.00 8.85 13.14
CA ALA A 443 -6.08 10.14 12.45
C ALA A 443 -4.75 10.56 11.79
N TYR A 444 -4.80 11.01 10.53
CA TYR A 444 -3.62 11.33 9.70
C TYR A 444 -2.56 12.18 10.41
N TYR A 445 -2.98 13.25 11.08
CA TYR A 445 -2.10 14.18 11.79
C TYR A 445 -1.33 13.56 12.96
N SER A 446 -1.65 12.32 13.37
CA SER A 446 -0.95 11.55 14.39
C SER A 446 0.07 10.53 13.84
N LEU A 447 0.22 10.47 12.51
CA LEU A 447 1.14 9.59 11.81
C LEU A 447 2.42 10.35 11.43
N TYR A 448 3.57 9.74 11.71
CA TYR A 448 4.84 10.32 11.27
C TYR A 448 5.08 10.07 9.78
N ARG A 449 5.51 11.14 9.10
CA ARG A 449 6.21 11.10 7.83
C ARG A 449 7.70 11.25 8.09
N TYR A 450 8.52 10.79 7.15
CA TYR A 450 9.98 10.78 7.24
C TYR A 450 10.64 11.58 6.10
N PRO A 451 10.55 12.93 6.12
CA PRO A 451 11.04 13.75 5.03
C PRO A 451 12.55 13.65 4.84
N TRP A 452 13.01 13.90 3.62
CA TRP A 452 14.42 13.76 3.25
C TRP A 452 14.80 14.69 2.09
N MET A 453 16.11 14.86 1.89
CA MET A 453 16.69 15.53 0.72
C MET A 453 17.95 14.80 0.24
N ALA A 454 18.35 15.04 -1.01
CA ALA A 454 19.57 14.46 -1.56
C ALA A 454 20.27 15.39 -2.56
N ASP A 455 21.61 15.29 -2.61
CA ASP A 455 22.45 15.86 -3.66
C ASP A 455 22.70 14.82 -4.76
N PHE A 456 22.46 15.18 -6.02
CA PHE A 456 22.65 14.31 -7.19
C PHE A 456 23.85 14.75 -8.04
N THR A 457 24.59 13.78 -8.60
CA THR A 457 25.67 14.02 -9.59
C THR A 457 25.59 12.99 -10.70
N GLY A 458 25.73 13.43 -11.96
CA GLY A 458 25.60 12.58 -13.17
C GLY A 458 24.16 12.28 -13.59
N VAL A 459 23.17 12.71 -12.80
CA VAL A 459 21.73 12.56 -13.08
C VAL A 459 20.95 13.81 -12.68
N TRP A 460 19.69 13.84 -13.07
CA TRP A 460 18.63 14.75 -12.61
C TRP A 460 17.43 13.92 -12.11
N PRO A 461 16.76 14.31 -11.03
CA PRO A 461 15.39 13.84 -10.77
C PRO A 461 14.47 14.21 -11.93
N GLU A 462 13.58 13.31 -12.34
CA GLU A 462 12.66 13.54 -13.45
C GLU A 462 11.79 14.79 -13.22
N GLY A 463 11.63 15.59 -14.27
CA GLY A 463 10.96 16.90 -14.23
C GLY A 463 11.92 18.07 -13.97
N SER A 464 13.15 17.80 -13.54
CA SER A 464 14.16 18.83 -13.23
C SER A 464 15.34 18.87 -14.21
N GLN A 465 15.41 17.95 -15.18
CA GLN A 465 16.43 17.97 -16.23
C GLN A 465 16.24 19.13 -17.22
N PRO A 466 17.31 19.61 -17.89
CA PRO A 466 17.19 20.49 -19.05
C PRO A 466 16.27 19.88 -20.11
N GLY A 467 15.29 20.65 -20.58
CA GLY A 467 14.29 20.16 -21.55
C GLY A 467 13.29 19.14 -20.99
N ALA A 468 13.05 19.14 -19.67
CA ALA A 468 12.01 18.31 -19.07
C ALA A 468 10.64 18.50 -19.76
N PRO A 469 9.87 17.41 -20.00
CA PRO A 469 8.61 17.47 -20.72
C PRO A 469 7.54 18.23 -19.92
N ASN A 470 6.66 18.93 -20.64
CA ASN A 470 5.48 19.54 -20.05
C ASN A 470 4.47 18.45 -19.59
N PRO A 471 3.65 18.71 -18.56
CA PRO A 471 2.65 17.75 -18.08
C PRO A 471 1.65 17.28 -19.15
N THR A 472 1.29 18.14 -20.10
CA THR A 472 0.47 17.79 -21.29
C THR A 472 1.11 18.36 -22.55
N ALA A 473 0.74 17.79 -23.71
CA ALA A 473 1.24 18.26 -25.01
C ALA A 473 0.84 19.72 -25.31
N ASN A 474 -0.38 20.12 -24.92
CA ASN A 474 -0.92 21.47 -25.13
C ASN A 474 -1.22 22.12 -23.76
N GLY A 475 -0.73 23.34 -23.56
CA GLY A 475 -0.90 24.12 -22.34
C GLY A 475 0.16 25.21 -22.21
N SER A 476 0.10 25.96 -21.11
CA SER A 476 1.05 27.02 -20.75
C SER A 476 1.20 27.15 -19.24
N ARG A 477 2.22 27.88 -18.77
CA ARG A 477 2.34 28.24 -17.34
C ARG A 477 1.42 29.41 -17.00
N HIS A 478 0.69 29.32 -15.89
CA HIS A 478 -0.17 30.39 -15.42
C HIS A 478 0.66 31.59 -14.94
N ALA A 479 0.29 32.80 -15.37
CA ALA A 479 1.04 34.01 -15.02
C ALA A 479 1.08 34.27 -13.50
N ASN A 480 -0.02 33.96 -12.79
CA ASN A 480 -0.10 34.00 -11.35
C ASN A 480 0.25 32.62 -10.75
N GLY A 481 1.54 32.43 -10.42
CA GLY A 481 2.06 31.27 -9.69
C GLY A 481 2.96 30.30 -10.48
N GLY A 482 2.89 30.29 -11.82
CA GLY A 482 3.79 29.53 -12.69
C GLY A 482 3.46 28.05 -12.89
N GLY A 483 2.39 27.54 -12.29
CA GLY A 483 1.88 26.17 -12.47
C GLY A 483 1.31 25.91 -13.86
N TRP A 484 1.09 24.64 -14.20
CA TRP A 484 0.70 24.25 -15.56
C TRP A 484 -0.81 24.31 -15.80
N VAL A 485 -1.24 24.92 -16.89
CA VAL A 485 -2.65 24.97 -17.33
C VAL A 485 -2.76 24.41 -18.73
N SER A 486 -3.54 23.36 -18.89
CA SER A 486 -3.91 22.75 -20.17
C SER A 486 -4.87 23.65 -20.95
N ASN A 487 -4.79 23.64 -22.28
CA ASN A 487 -5.74 24.36 -23.14
C ASN A 487 -7.20 23.87 -23.01
N ALA A 488 -7.43 22.72 -22.35
CA ALA A 488 -8.76 22.18 -22.05
C ALA A 488 -9.34 22.66 -20.70
N ALA A 489 -8.60 23.47 -19.94
CA ALA A 489 -9.04 24.05 -18.67
C ALA A 489 -9.44 25.52 -18.83
N ASN A 490 -10.37 25.98 -17.99
CA ASN A 490 -10.71 27.40 -17.87
C ASN A 490 -10.14 27.95 -16.56
N VAL A 491 -9.11 28.80 -16.63
CA VAL A 491 -8.45 29.38 -15.44
C VAL A 491 -8.48 30.90 -15.54
N ALA A 492 -9.07 31.56 -14.54
CA ALA A 492 -9.11 33.02 -14.49
C ALA A 492 -7.72 33.60 -14.15
N PRO A 493 -7.30 34.74 -14.74
CA PRO A 493 -6.01 35.37 -14.44
C PRO A 493 -5.80 35.74 -12.96
N THR A 494 -6.89 35.92 -12.21
CA THR A 494 -6.91 36.23 -10.78
C THR A 494 -6.69 35.00 -9.88
N ALA A 495 -6.95 33.79 -10.37
CA ALA A 495 -6.66 32.56 -9.64
C ALA A 495 -5.15 32.36 -9.49
N TYR A 496 -4.72 31.66 -8.44
CA TYR A 496 -3.32 31.27 -8.24
C TYR A 496 -3.13 29.80 -8.60
N VAL A 497 -2.11 29.48 -9.41
CA VAL A 497 -1.71 28.10 -9.70
C VAL A 497 -0.23 27.96 -9.40
N GLY A 498 0.11 27.33 -8.28
CA GLY A 498 1.47 27.21 -7.76
C GLY A 498 2.40 26.42 -8.69
N PRO A 499 3.74 26.56 -8.55
CA PRO A 499 4.70 26.16 -9.57
C PRO A 499 4.75 24.66 -9.90
N TYR A 500 4.28 23.79 -8.99
CA TYR A 500 4.18 22.34 -9.18
C TYR A 500 2.72 21.83 -9.32
N ALA A 501 1.73 22.73 -9.16
CA ALA A 501 0.33 22.43 -9.37
C ALA A 501 -0.03 22.40 -10.86
N ARG A 502 -1.13 21.71 -11.19
CA ARG A 502 -1.62 21.61 -12.58
C ARG A 502 -3.14 21.63 -12.68
N VAL A 503 -3.64 22.33 -13.69
CA VAL A 503 -5.04 22.33 -14.10
C VAL A 503 -5.10 21.70 -15.49
N ILE A 504 -5.53 20.44 -15.56
CA ILE A 504 -5.61 19.64 -16.79
C ILE A 504 -6.97 19.81 -17.47
N GLY A 505 -8.01 20.03 -16.66
CA GLY A 505 -9.38 20.35 -17.08
C GLY A 505 -10.16 21.00 -15.94
N GLY A 506 -11.46 21.23 -16.15
CA GLY A 506 -12.31 21.91 -15.16
C GLY A 506 -12.18 23.43 -15.20
N THR A 507 -12.77 24.09 -14.19
CA THR A 507 -12.78 25.55 -14.06
C THR A 507 -12.16 26.00 -12.74
N VAL A 508 -11.24 26.96 -12.78
CA VAL A 508 -10.65 27.61 -11.60
C VAL A 508 -10.81 29.13 -11.74
N ARG A 509 -11.54 29.78 -10.83
CA ARG A 509 -11.86 31.21 -10.98
C ARG A 509 -11.85 32.00 -9.67
N ASP A 510 -12.17 33.28 -9.78
CA ASP A 510 -12.16 34.26 -8.70
C ASP A 510 -10.76 34.35 -8.06
N ASN A 511 -10.63 34.16 -6.75
CA ASN A 511 -9.36 34.17 -6.02
C ASN A 511 -8.99 32.75 -5.53
N ALA A 512 -9.49 31.70 -6.19
CA ALA A 512 -9.14 30.32 -5.88
C ALA A 512 -7.63 30.07 -6.02
N ARG A 513 -7.10 29.17 -5.19
CA ARG A 513 -5.68 28.82 -5.14
C ARG A 513 -5.49 27.32 -5.30
N ILE A 514 -4.74 26.93 -6.33
CA ILE A 514 -4.27 25.55 -6.52
C ILE A 514 -2.79 25.55 -6.11
N GLU A 515 -2.47 24.82 -5.05
CA GLU A 515 -1.19 24.87 -4.34
C GLU A 515 -0.48 23.51 -4.38
N ASP A 516 0.76 23.50 -3.89
CA ASP A 516 1.60 22.30 -3.77
C ASP A 516 1.66 21.51 -5.08
N ARG A 517 1.19 20.26 -5.09
CA ARG A 517 1.14 19.35 -6.25
C ARG A 517 -0.29 18.99 -6.65
N ALA A 518 -1.26 19.79 -6.23
CA ALA A 518 -2.65 19.57 -6.55
C ALA A 518 -2.91 19.54 -8.06
N THR A 519 -3.84 18.68 -8.45
CA THR A 519 -4.16 18.32 -9.83
C THR A 519 -5.65 18.42 -10.05
N ILE A 520 -6.08 19.42 -10.83
CA ILE A 520 -7.50 19.58 -11.21
C ILE A 520 -7.72 18.90 -12.56
N LEU A 521 -8.51 17.83 -12.59
CA LEU A 521 -8.84 17.10 -13.83
C LEU A 521 -10.21 17.50 -14.39
N SER A 522 -11.15 17.82 -13.51
CA SER A 522 -12.51 18.26 -13.82
C SER A 522 -13.09 18.98 -12.60
N GLY A 523 -14.35 19.39 -12.63
CA GLY A 523 -14.99 20.10 -11.51
C GLY A 523 -14.74 21.62 -11.53
N THR A 524 -15.05 22.28 -10.40
CA THR A 524 -14.95 23.74 -10.24
C THR A 524 -14.28 24.11 -8.92
N VAL A 525 -13.34 25.05 -8.96
CA VAL A 525 -12.73 25.69 -7.78
C VAL A 525 -12.94 27.20 -7.88
N GLU A 526 -13.58 27.82 -6.90
CA GLU A 526 -14.05 29.22 -6.97
C GLU A 526 -13.98 29.98 -5.63
N GLY A 527 -14.32 31.27 -5.65
CA GLY A 527 -14.30 32.12 -4.46
C GLY A 527 -12.89 32.38 -3.93
N ARG A 528 -12.58 31.85 -2.74
CA ARG A 528 -11.26 31.84 -2.08
C ARG A 528 -10.84 30.41 -1.69
N ALA A 529 -11.43 29.40 -2.32
CA ALA A 529 -11.12 28.01 -2.05
C ALA A 529 -9.64 27.68 -2.31
N VAL A 530 -9.09 26.75 -1.53
CA VAL A 530 -7.71 26.27 -1.65
C VAL A 530 -7.69 24.76 -1.90
N VAL A 531 -6.95 24.31 -2.90
CA VAL A 531 -6.72 22.89 -3.18
C VAL A 531 -5.21 22.66 -3.23
N GLY A 532 -4.66 21.95 -2.22
CA GLY A 532 -3.22 21.72 -2.04
C GLY A 532 -2.87 20.26 -1.77
N GLY A 533 -1.72 20.02 -1.15
CA GLY A 533 -1.15 18.70 -0.92
C GLY A 533 -0.90 17.93 -2.23
N LEU A 534 -1.34 16.67 -2.28
CA LEU A 534 -1.29 15.81 -3.48
C LEU A 534 -2.68 15.64 -4.13
N THR A 535 -3.64 16.52 -3.79
CA THR A 535 -5.06 16.34 -4.15
C THR A 535 -5.26 16.18 -5.66
N VAL A 536 -5.87 15.07 -6.07
CA VAL A 536 -6.44 14.87 -7.41
C VAL A 536 -7.93 15.18 -7.34
N LEU A 537 -8.38 16.28 -7.94
CA LEU A 537 -9.78 16.70 -7.94
C LEU A 537 -10.47 16.29 -9.23
N GLN A 538 -11.55 15.51 -9.11
CA GLN A 538 -12.30 14.99 -10.25
C GLN A 538 -13.79 14.81 -9.96
N GLY A 539 -14.50 14.04 -10.79
CA GLY A 539 -15.87 13.57 -10.51
C GLY A 539 -16.93 14.67 -10.38
N ASN A 540 -16.77 15.80 -11.08
CA ASN A 540 -17.64 16.99 -10.95
C ASN A 540 -17.65 17.61 -9.54
N THR A 541 -16.58 17.43 -8.76
CA THR A 541 -16.42 18.07 -7.45
C THR A 541 -16.45 19.60 -7.56
N VAL A 542 -17.12 20.26 -6.62
CA VAL A 542 -17.16 21.73 -6.49
C VAL A 542 -16.54 22.14 -5.17
N VAL A 543 -15.59 23.09 -5.20
CA VAL A 543 -14.92 23.65 -4.02
C VAL A 543 -15.03 25.16 -4.06
N ARG A 544 -15.68 25.76 -3.06
CA ARG A 544 -16.06 27.18 -3.09
C ARG A 544 -15.95 27.87 -1.74
N ASP A 545 -16.27 29.15 -1.72
CA ASP A 545 -16.22 30.03 -0.54
C ASP A 545 -14.79 30.10 0.03
N ASN A 546 -14.50 29.64 1.24
CA ASN A 546 -13.13 29.53 1.79
C ASN A 546 -12.71 28.07 2.06
N ALA A 547 -13.41 27.10 1.46
CA ALA A 547 -13.16 25.67 1.68
C ALA A 547 -11.73 25.24 1.32
N ARG A 548 -11.22 24.19 1.99
CA ARG A 548 -9.84 23.69 1.78
C ARG A 548 -9.78 22.18 1.54
N LEU A 549 -9.19 21.78 0.42
CA LEU A 549 -8.79 20.40 0.16
C LEU A 549 -7.28 20.24 0.27
N HIS A 550 -6.84 19.17 0.92
CA HIS A 550 -5.42 18.89 1.10
C HIS A 550 -5.18 17.39 1.33
N THR A 551 -5.51 16.56 0.33
CA THR A 551 -5.45 15.09 0.46
C THR A 551 -4.13 14.51 -0.05
N VAL A 552 -3.80 13.30 0.41
CA VAL A 552 -2.64 12.49 -0.03
C VAL A 552 -3.01 11.07 -0.49
N PHE A 553 -4.31 10.76 -0.42
CA PHE A 553 -4.98 9.56 -0.90
C PHE A 553 -6.21 9.97 -1.72
N MET A 554 -6.69 9.07 -2.58
CA MET A 554 -7.86 9.18 -3.49
C MET A 554 -8.73 10.43 -3.28
N GLY A 555 -8.40 11.49 -4.01
CA GLY A 555 -9.03 12.80 -3.86
C GLY A 555 -10.52 12.82 -4.26
N PRO A 556 -11.24 13.90 -3.93
CA PRO A 556 -12.68 13.96 -4.12
C PRO A 556 -13.08 13.76 -5.59
N GLY A 557 -14.11 12.93 -5.79
CA GLY A 557 -14.54 12.45 -7.08
C GLY A 557 -14.01 11.07 -7.47
N ALA A 558 -13.11 10.45 -6.67
CA ALA A 558 -12.52 9.15 -6.97
C ALA A 558 -13.43 7.96 -6.64
N PHE A 559 -14.23 8.04 -5.57
CA PHE A 559 -15.21 7.01 -5.19
C PHE A 559 -16.62 7.37 -5.70
N GLU A 560 -17.15 8.52 -5.28
CA GLU A 560 -18.45 9.04 -5.72
C GLU A 560 -18.32 10.44 -6.35
N ARG A 561 -19.28 10.78 -7.22
CA ARG A 561 -19.31 12.04 -7.99
C ARG A 561 -20.17 13.10 -7.31
N GLY A 562 -19.94 14.36 -7.65
CA GLY A 562 -20.79 15.49 -7.25
C GLY A 562 -20.57 16.03 -5.83
N ILE A 563 -19.43 15.72 -5.22
CA ILE A 563 -19.02 16.24 -3.90
C ILE A 563 -18.97 17.78 -3.92
N VAL A 564 -19.57 18.42 -2.92
CA VAL A 564 -19.53 19.88 -2.73
C VAL A 564 -18.87 20.21 -1.39
N LEU A 565 -17.71 20.89 -1.46
CA LEU A 565 -17.04 21.47 -0.30
C LEU A 565 -17.17 23.00 -0.33
N SER A 566 -17.65 23.58 0.77
CA SER A 566 -18.10 24.98 0.80
C SER A 566 -17.90 25.62 2.18
N GLY A 567 -18.32 26.88 2.33
CA GLY A 567 -18.17 27.66 3.55
C GLY A 567 -16.71 27.72 4.01
N ASN A 568 -16.43 27.09 5.16
CA ASN A 568 -15.08 26.96 5.71
C ASN A 568 -14.66 25.49 5.90
N ALA A 569 -15.38 24.54 5.28
CA ALA A 569 -15.09 23.11 5.43
C ALA A 569 -13.70 22.72 4.92
N GLN A 570 -13.08 21.74 5.57
CA GLN A 570 -11.78 21.21 5.15
C GLN A 570 -11.79 19.66 5.12
N MET A 571 -11.22 19.07 4.08
CA MET A 571 -10.92 17.63 4.02
C MET A 571 -9.43 17.45 3.76
N ARG A 572 -8.73 16.73 4.64
CA ARG A 572 -7.26 16.72 4.70
C ARG A 572 -6.68 15.32 4.95
N GLY A 573 -5.42 15.13 4.58
CA GLY A 573 -4.65 13.92 4.87
C GLY A 573 -5.00 12.74 3.96
N ASP A 574 -4.98 11.52 4.48
CA ASP A 574 -5.29 10.27 3.77
C ASP A 574 -6.79 10.09 3.48
N ALA A 575 -7.53 11.17 3.20
CA ALA A 575 -8.99 11.18 3.17
C ALA A 575 -9.61 10.17 2.18
N GLU A 576 -10.42 9.24 2.70
CA GLU A 576 -11.35 8.40 1.93
C GLU A 576 -12.73 9.06 1.96
N ILE A 577 -13.04 9.85 0.94
CA ILE A 577 -14.27 10.64 0.87
C ILE A 577 -15.37 9.79 0.20
N ARG A 578 -16.41 9.46 0.95
CA ARG A 578 -17.52 8.59 0.55
C ARG A 578 -18.82 9.38 0.37
N GLY A 579 -18.94 10.04 -0.79
CA GLY A 579 -20.07 10.90 -1.17
C GLY A 579 -20.27 12.18 -0.36
N ALA A 580 -19.54 12.36 0.74
CA ALA A 580 -19.77 13.43 1.71
C ALA A 580 -19.59 14.84 1.12
N SER A 581 -20.53 15.74 1.45
CA SER A 581 -20.46 17.17 1.14
C SER A 581 -20.59 17.98 2.44
N ALA A 582 -19.84 19.08 2.56
CA ALA A 582 -19.75 19.85 3.81
C ALA A 582 -19.58 21.36 3.59
N SER A 583 -20.06 22.16 4.55
CA SER A 583 -19.94 23.63 4.59
C SER A 583 -19.16 24.18 5.80
N GLN A 584 -18.87 23.31 6.78
CA GLN A 584 -18.07 23.58 7.98
C GLN A 584 -17.38 22.29 8.45
N GLY A 585 -16.48 22.40 9.42
CA GLY A 585 -15.75 21.26 9.99
C GLY A 585 -14.41 20.98 9.32
N VAL A 586 -13.56 20.19 9.98
CA VAL A 586 -12.26 19.73 9.47
C VAL A 586 -12.17 18.22 9.64
N PHE A 587 -12.06 17.52 8.52
CA PHE A 587 -12.21 16.06 8.44
C PHE A 587 -10.94 15.37 7.90
N TYR A 588 -10.69 14.17 8.42
CA TYR A 588 -9.52 13.34 8.14
C TYR A 588 -9.92 11.86 8.07
N GLY A 589 -9.17 11.04 7.33
CA GLY A 589 -9.42 9.60 7.25
C GLY A 589 -10.71 9.26 6.48
N PHE A 590 -11.54 8.36 7.02
CA PHE A 590 -12.83 8.01 6.40
C PHE A 590 -13.87 9.13 6.62
N ILE A 591 -14.53 9.60 5.55
CA ILE A 591 -15.46 10.73 5.58
C ILE A 591 -16.73 10.41 4.78
N ASP A 592 -17.82 10.08 5.47
CA ASP A 592 -19.17 9.89 4.89
C ASP A 592 -20.16 10.99 5.34
N GLU A 593 -21.44 10.84 5.00
CA GLU A 593 -22.52 11.76 5.43
C GLU A 593 -22.73 11.86 6.95
N ASN A 594 -22.36 10.83 7.72
CA ASN A 594 -22.47 10.80 9.17
C ASN A 594 -21.27 11.51 9.82
N GLU A 595 -20.07 11.27 9.30
CA GLU A 595 -18.83 11.89 9.76
C GLU A 595 -18.89 13.42 9.65
N VAL A 596 -19.41 13.97 8.54
CA VAL A 596 -19.56 15.43 8.37
C VAL A 596 -20.58 16.08 9.32
N ARG A 597 -21.36 15.27 10.07
CA ARG A 597 -22.30 15.71 11.10
C ARG A 597 -21.80 15.42 12.53
N SER A 598 -20.70 14.69 12.68
CA SER A 598 -20.20 14.20 13.97
C SER A 598 -19.18 15.15 14.61
N ASN A 599 -19.46 15.60 15.85
CA ASN A 599 -18.50 16.38 16.62
C ASN A 599 -17.18 15.61 16.85
N ALA A 600 -17.27 14.31 17.13
CA ALA A 600 -16.10 13.46 17.37
C ALA A 600 -15.24 13.25 16.11
N ALA A 601 -15.76 13.59 14.93
CA ALA A 601 -15.07 13.54 13.64
C ALA A 601 -14.55 14.90 13.14
N GLY A 602 -14.83 15.99 13.88
CA GLY A 602 -14.37 17.34 13.55
C GLY A 602 -15.42 18.26 12.89
N ALA A 603 -16.71 17.91 12.91
CA ALA A 603 -17.78 18.74 12.30
C ALA A 603 -17.88 20.19 12.82
N TYR A 604 -17.33 20.47 14.02
CA TYR A 604 -17.27 21.80 14.62
C TYR A 604 -15.85 22.39 14.70
N LEU A 605 -14.85 21.76 14.10
CA LEU A 605 -13.52 22.35 13.99
C LEU A 605 -13.51 23.47 12.94
N THR A 606 -12.85 24.57 13.28
CA THR A 606 -12.57 25.70 12.37
C THR A 606 -11.20 25.58 11.70
N ASP A 607 -10.24 25.01 12.42
CA ASP A 607 -8.83 25.02 12.09
C ASP A 607 -8.29 23.61 11.92
N ALA A 608 -7.31 23.46 11.02
CA ALA A 608 -6.63 22.19 10.81
C ALA A 608 -5.88 21.77 12.08
N VAL A 609 -6.08 20.53 12.51
CA VAL A 609 -5.31 19.92 13.60
C VAL A 609 -3.83 19.89 13.19
N PRO A 610 -2.91 20.49 13.98
CA PRO A 610 -1.50 20.46 13.67
C PRO A 610 -0.93 19.05 13.79
N GLU A 611 0.01 18.70 12.93
CA GLU A 611 0.51 17.32 12.82
C GLU A 611 1.67 17.02 13.76
N VAL A 612 1.87 15.74 14.08
CA VAL A 612 3.04 15.27 14.85
C VAL A 612 4.34 15.46 14.07
N THR A 613 4.30 15.42 12.73
CA THR A 613 5.47 15.64 11.88
C THR A 613 5.72 17.14 11.73
N ALA A 614 6.92 17.60 12.08
CA ALA A 614 7.34 18.97 11.83
C ALA A 614 7.62 19.20 10.33
N VAL A 615 7.15 20.31 9.77
CA VAL A 615 7.56 20.74 8.42
C VAL A 615 9.06 21.04 8.45
N PRO A 616 9.89 20.33 7.67
CA PRO A 616 11.34 20.47 7.73
C PRO A 616 11.81 21.75 7.04
N VAL A 617 12.81 22.42 7.64
CA VAL A 617 13.57 23.47 6.96
C VAL A 617 14.72 22.82 6.19
N TYR A 618 14.53 22.61 4.88
CA TYR A 618 15.59 22.13 4.00
C TYR A 618 16.67 23.21 3.84
N SER A 619 17.86 22.95 4.37
CA SER A 619 18.97 23.92 4.40
C SER A 619 20.11 23.56 3.45
N THR A 620 20.88 24.56 3.04
CA THR A 620 22.06 24.40 2.19
C THR A 620 23.29 23.89 2.94
N LYS A 621 23.33 24.00 4.28
CA LYS A 621 24.39 23.49 5.16
C LYS A 621 24.15 22.02 5.50
#